data_AF-A0A851V0T8-F1
#
_entry.id   AF-A0A851V0T8-F1
#
_cell.length_a   1.000
_cell.length_b   1.000
_cell.length_c   1.000
_cell.angle_alpha   90.00
_cell.angle_beta   90.00
_cell.angle_gamma   90.00
#
_symmetry.space_group_name_H-M   'P 1'
#
loop_
_entity.id
_entity.type
_entity.pdbx_description
1 polymer ?
#
loop_
_entity_poly.entity_id
_entity_poly.type
_entity_poly.pdbx_seq_one_letter_code
_entity_poly.pdbx_strand_id
1 'polypeptide(L)'
;MLNGKKMSKSTGNFLTMRDATKKYGADAMRLSLADAGDEITDANFEETVANAAILRLHTAAIWAEEMKATKDSLRTGEWNEFDRGFQADMDALCE
;
A
#
# COMPACT_ATOMS: atom_id res chain seq x y z
N MET A 1 5.37 7.78 16.49
CA MET A 1 6.80 7.89 16.13
C MET A 1 6.96 8.28 14.67
N LEU A 2 8.11 8.86 14.28
CA LEU A 2 8.51 9.09 12.89
C LEU A 2 9.90 8.51 12.69
N ASN A 3 10.03 7.54 11.78
CA ASN A 3 11.26 6.78 11.51
C ASN A 3 11.91 6.24 12.81
N GLY A 4 11.10 5.64 13.68
CA GLY A 4 11.56 5.06 14.95
C GLY A 4 11.99 6.06 16.01
N LYS A 5 11.75 7.36 15.81
CA LYS A 5 12.11 8.43 16.75
C LYS A 5 10.90 9.27 17.15
N LYS A 6 10.99 9.91 18.33
CA LYS A 6 9.98 10.86 18.80
C LYS A 6 9.78 11.96 17.76
N MET A 7 8.52 12.26 17.45
CA MET A 7 8.17 13.36 16.56
C MET A 7 8.31 14.68 17.31
N SER A 8 9.27 15.52 16.93
CA SER A 8 9.55 16.80 17.58
C SER A 8 10.15 17.81 16.61
N LYS A 9 9.62 19.04 16.63
CA LYS A 9 10.16 20.16 15.85
C LYS A 9 11.59 20.50 16.28
N SER A 10 11.90 20.42 17.58
CA SER A 10 13.22 20.78 18.11
C SER A 10 14.33 19.83 17.70
N THR A 11 14.00 18.58 17.33
CA THR A 11 14.97 17.58 16.84
C THR A 11 15.03 17.51 15.32
N GLY A 12 14.24 18.32 14.61
CA GLY A 12 14.08 18.24 13.15
C GLY A 12 13.29 17.03 12.67
N ASN A 13 12.85 16.14 13.57
CA ASN A 13 12.08 14.95 13.24
C ASN A 13 10.58 15.27 13.30
N PHE A 14 10.10 16.06 12.34
CA PHE A 14 8.71 16.52 12.33
C PHE A 14 8.19 16.57 10.90
N LEU A 15 6.95 16.13 10.72
CA LEU A 15 6.30 16.10 9.43
C LEU A 15 4.84 16.55 9.60
N THR A 16 4.45 17.66 8.98
CA THR A 16 3.05 18.10 9.01
C THR A 16 2.23 17.27 8.02
N MET A 17 0.91 17.20 8.22
CA MET A 17 0.03 16.55 7.23
C MET A 17 0.16 17.17 5.84
N ARG A 18 0.33 18.49 5.75
CA ARG A 18 0.50 19.19 4.46
C ARG A 18 1.81 18.81 3.78
N ASP A 19 2.89 18.70 4.55
CA ASP A 19 4.19 18.31 4.00
C ASP A 19 4.18 16.83 3.60
N ALA A 20 3.58 15.97 4.42
CA ALA A 20 3.42 14.55 4.13
C ALA A 20 2.62 14.33 2.84
N THR A 21 1.45 14.96 2.69
CA THR A 21 0.64 14.79 1.47
C THR A 21 1.32 15.38 0.25
N LYS A 22 2.07 16.47 0.39
CA LYS A 22 2.86 17.04 -0.71
C LYS A 22 4.04 16.13 -1.11
N LYS A 23 4.65 15.44 -0.14
CA LYS A 23 5.83 14.59 -0.35
C LYS A 23 5.48 13.20 -0.89
N TYR A 24 4.41 12.58 -0.39
CA TYR A 24 4.05 11.20 -0.72
C TYR A 24 2.74 11.03 -1.47
N GLY A 25 1.91 12.07 -1.57
CA GLY A 25 0.52 11.94 -1.99
C GLY A 25 -0.39 11.46 -0.85
N ALA A 26 -1.68 11.72 -0.98
CA ALA A 26 -2.65 11.40 0.06
C ALA A 26 -2.81 9.88 0.26
N ASP A 27 -2.80 9.10 -0.82
CA ASP A 27 -3.10 7.66 -0.76
C ASP A 27 -1.95 6.87 -0.17
N ALA A 28 -0.72 7.12 -0.62
CA ALA A 28 0.45 6.46 -0.04
C ALA A 28 0.62 6.84 1.44
N MET A 29 0.37 8.10 1.81
CA MET A 29 0.38 8.51 3.22
C MET A 29 -0.64 7.73 4.05
N ARG A 30 -1.89 7.60 3.58
CA ARG A 30 -2.93 6.84 4.28
C ARG A 30 -2.58 5.36 4.40
N LEU A 31 -2.01 4.77 3.35
CA LEU A 31 -1.57 3.37 3.37
C LEU A 31 -0.46 3.16 4.41
N SER A 32 0.52 4.06 4.48
CA SER A 32 1.57 4.00 5.51
C SER A 32 1.06 4.29 6.91
N LEU A 33 0.00 5.07 7.06
CA LEU A 33 -0.64 5.27 8.37
C LEU A 33 -1.41 4.02 8.81
N ALA A 34 -2.01 3.27 7.88
CA ALA A 34 -2.63 1.99 8.17
C ALA A 34 -1.59 0.94 8.61
N ASP A 35 -0.39 0.97 8.02
CA ASP A 35 0.74 0.09 8.37
C ASP A 35 1.49 0.53 9.64
N ALA A 36 1.28 1.76 10.13
CA ALA A 36 2.08 2.33 11.22
C ALA A 36 1.89 1.64 12.57
N GLY A 37 0.79 0.91 12.75
CA GLY A 37 0.47 0.17 13.97
C GLY A 37 -1.01 0.20 14.32
N ASP A 38 -1.52 -0.95 14.75
CA ASP A 38 -2.90 -1.24 15.16
C ASP A 38 -3.01 -1.62 16.64
N GLU A 39 -1.88 -1.79 17.33
CA GLU A 39 -1.80 -2.05 18.76
C GLU A 39 -1.93 -0.79 19.63
N ILE A 40 -1.92 -0.98 20.96
CA ILE A 40 -1.88 0.10 21.95
C ILE A 40 -0.49 0.77 22.04
N THR A 41 0.53 0.15 21.43
CA THR A 41 1.90 0.67 21.42
C THR A 41 2.04 1.89 20.50
N ASP A 42 3.13 2.66 20.65
CA ASP A 42 3.35 3.86 19.86
C ASP A 42 3.52 3.53 18.36
N ALA A 43 2.48 3.81 17.56
CA ALA A 43 2.53 3.66 16.11
C ALA A 43 3.71 4.43 15.48
N ASN A 44 4.31 3.88 14.43
CA ASN A 44 5.50 4.42 13.78
C ASN A 44 5.25 4.70 12.30
N PHE A 45 5.28 5.98 11.90
CA PHE A 45 5.28 6.33 10.50
C PHE A 45 6.70 6.21 9.94
N GLU A 46 6.89 5.34 8.96
CA GLU A 46 8.17 5.14 8.27
C GLU A 46 8.12 5.68 6.84
N GLU A 47 9.02 6.61 6.53
CA GLU A 47 9.08 7.21 5.19
C GLU A 47 9.48 6.18 4.11
N THR A 48 10.21 5.13 4.50
CA THR A 48 10.55 3.99 3.63
C THR A 48 9.31 3.24 3.18
N VAL A 49 8.36 3.00 4.09
CA VAL A 49 7.05 2.39 3.80
C VAL A 49 6.23 3.30 2.87
N ALA A 50 6.23 4.62 3.12
CA ALA A 50 5.54 5.58 2.25
C ALA A 50 6.09 5.60 0.83
N ASN A 51 7.41 5.57 0.65
CA ASN A 51 8.02 5.48 -0.67
C ASN A 51 7.70 4.16 -1.37
N ALA A 52 7.72 3.04 -0.65
CA ALA A 52 7.33 1.75 -1.19
C ALA A 52 5.85 1.71 -1.59
N ALA A 53 4.97 2.34 -0.80
CA ALA A 53 3.56 2.48 -1.10
C ALA A 53 3.31 3.25 -2.41
N ILE A 54 4.03 4.34 -2.66
CA ILE A 54 3.94 5.09 -3.93
C ILE A 54 4.26 4.17 -5.11
N LEU A 55 5.37 3.45 -5.04
CA LEU A 55 5.80 2.56 -6.12
C LEU A 55 4.78 1.46 -6.36
N ARG A 56 4.28 0.81 -5.30
CA ARG A 56 3.27 -0.26 -5.39
C ARG A 56 1.96 0.23 -6.00
N LEU A 57 1.46 1.38 -5.54
CA LEU A 57 0.22 1.98 -6.07
C LEU A 57 0.37 2.34 -7.55
N HIS A 58 1.52 2.93 -7.92
CA HIS A 58 1.80 3.27 -9.31
C HIS A 58 1.87 2.04 -10.21
N THR A 59 2.60 1.00 -9.80
CA THR A 59 2.69 -0.25 -10.58
C THR A 59 1.35 -0.97 -10.65
N ALA A 60 0.56 -0.96 -9.58
CA ALA A 60 -0.77 -1.56 -9.57
C ALA A 60 -1.74 -0.85 -10.51
N ALA A 61 -1.69 0.49 -10.56
CA ALA A 61 -2.51 1.28 -11.48
C ALA A 61 -2.16 1.00 -12.95
N ILE A 62 -0.86 0.93 -13.27
CA ILE A 62 -0.40 0.57 -14.62
C ILE A 62 -0.86 -0.84 -14.98
N TRP A 63 -0.63 -1.80 -14.08
CA TRP A 63 -1.02 -3.18 -14.30
C TRP A 63 -2.53 -3.33 -14.52
N ALA A 64 -3.36 -2.58 -13.78
CA ALA A 64 -4.81 -2.60 -13.97
C ALA A 64 -5.22 -2.13 -15.38
N GLU A 65 -4.59 -1.07 -15.90
CA GLU A 65 -4.83 -0.60 -17.27
C GLU A 65 -4.30 -1.60 -18.33
N GLU A 66 -3.15 -2.22 -18.08
CA GLU A 66 -2.59 -3.26 -18.96
C GLU A 66 -3.50 -4.49 -19.04
N MET A 67 -4.01 -4.98 -17.90
CA MET A 67 -4.94 -6.12 -17.85
C MET A 67 -6.26 -5.80 -18.54
N LYS A 68 -6.75 -4.56 -18.37
CA LYS A 68 -7.95 -4.10 -19.07
C LYS A 68 -7.74 -4.05 -20.58
N ALA A 69 -6.59 -3.57 -21.05
CA ALA A 69 -6.26 -3.49 -22.47
C ALA A 69 -6.07 -4.88 -23.10
N THR A 70 -5.59 -5.86 -22.34
CA THR A 70 -5.30 -7.22 -22.80
C THR A 70 -6.42 -8.22 -22.51
N LYS A 71 -7.58 -7.75 -22.03
CA LYS A 71 -8.73 -8.58 -21.60
C LYS A 71 -9.09 -9.69 -22.58
N ASP A 72 -9.13 -9.39 -23.87
CA ASP A 72 -9.56 -10.34 -24.91
C ASP A 72 -8.51 -11.42 -25.21
N SER A 73 -7.27 -11.23 -24.75
CA SER A 73 -6.18 -12.21 -24.87
C SER A 73 -6.07 -13.15 -23.66
N LEU A 74 -6.84 -12.88 -22.60
CA LEU A 74 -6.80 -13.68 -21.38
C LEU A 74 -7.44 -15.05 -21.62
N ARG A 75 -6.93 -16.08 -20.93
CA ARG A 75 -7.40 -17.45 -21.05
C ARG A 75 -8.87 -17.56 -20.61
N THR A 76 -9.68 -18.19 -21.44
CA THR A 76 -11.06 -18.58 -21.14
C THR A 76 -11.20 -20.08 -20.97
N GLY A 77 -12.27 -20.54 -20.32
CA GLY A 77 -12.60 -21.97 -20.19
C GLY A 77 -12.58 -22.45 -18.75
N GLU A 78 -12.40 -23.75 -18.56
CA GLU A 78 -12.41 -24.36 -17.22
C GLU A 78 -11.23 -23.92 -16.36
N TRP A 79 -11.47 -23.88 -15.05
CA TRP A 79 -10.47 -23.54 -14.06
C TRP A 79 -9.53 -24.72 -13.82
N ASN A 80 -8.24 -24.45 -13.99
CA ASN A 80 -7.18 -25.35 -13.60
C ASN A 80 -6.94 -25.29 -12.08
N GLU A 81 -6.03 -26.11 -11.58
CA GLU A 81 -5.74 -26.20 -10.14
C GLU A 81 -5.20 -24.89 -9.56
N PHE A 82 -4.42 -24.12 -10.33
CA PHE A 82 -3.88 -22.83 -9.89
C PHE A 82 -4.97 -21.76 -9.78
N ASP A 83 -5.95 -21.75 -10.70
CA ASP A 83 -7.08 -20.82 -10.63
C ASP A 83 -7.92 -21.08 -9.38
N ARG A 84 -8.16 -22.37 -9.07
CA ARG A 84 -8.91 -22.78 -7.88
C ARG A 84 -8.15 -22.41 -6.60
N GLY A 85 -6.84 -22.62 -6.59
CA GLY A 85 -5.99 -22.22 -5.46
C GLY A 85 -6.03 -20.70 -5.24
N PHE A 86 -5.83 -19.92 -6.31
CA PHE A 86 -5.88 -18.47 -6.22
C PHE A 86 -7.24 -17.95 -5.77
N GLN A 87 -8.35 -18.52 -6.27
CA GLN A 87 -9.69 -18.15 -5.81
C GLN A 87 -9.87 -18.42 -4.30
N ALA A 88 -9.44 -19.59 -3.83
CA ALA A 88 -9.55 -19.93 -2.42
C ALA A 88 -8.77 -18.96 -1.51
N ASP A 89 -7.55 -18.58 -1.93
CA ASP A 89 -6.74 -17.60 -1.21
C ASP A 89 -7.42 -16.22 -1.19
N MET A 90 -8.02 -15.79 -2.30
CA MET A 90 -8.72 -14.51 -2.39
C MET A 90 -10.01 -14.47 -1.56
N ASP A 91 -10.76 -15.58 -1.53
CA ASP A 91 -11.98 -15.70 -0.73
C ASP A 91 -11.65 -15.65 0.76
N ALA A 92 -10.58 -16.33 1.19
CA ALA A 92 -10.11 -16.31 2.58
C ALA A 92 -9.67 -14.93 3.08
N LEU A 93 -9.31 -14.00 2.19
CA LEU A 93 -8.98 -12.61 2.54
C LEU A 93 -10.21 -11.71 2.67
N CYS A 94 -11.37 -12.13 2.15
CA CYS A 94 -12.61 -11.35 2.16
C CYS A 94 -13.56 -11.72 3.31
N GLU A 95 -13.34 -12.87 3.98
CA GLU A 95 -14.05 -13.30 5.19
C GLU A 95 -13.51 -12.62 6.46
#